data_AF-A0A2H9PHS5-F1
#
_entry.id   AF-A0A2H9PHS5-F1
#
_cell.length_a   1.000
_cell.length_b   1.000
_cell.length_c   1.000
_cell.angle_alpha   90.00
_cell.angle_beta   90.00
_cell.angle_gamma   90.00
#
_symmetry.space_group_name_H-M   'P 1'
#
loop_
_entity.id
_entity.type
_entity.pdbx_description
1 polymer ?
#
loop_
_entity_poly.entity_id
_entity_poly.type
_entity_poly.pdbx_seq_one_letter_code
_entity_poly.pdbx_strand_id
1 'polypeptide(L)'
;MSSVGKGIVASSICLLLKKHGYRVVPIKCENNLNIDFGTINPIEHGDPFLCEDGLEADVDLGNYERFLNENMGKENFITMGQIYKSVIDRERSMGYNGEDVEAIPHVCDEIIKRIKDSSKKKNAEIVVIELGGTAGEYQNALYYEASRIMALKEDVLHIHVSYVPIPPHIGEPKTKPTQLSFRHLMSMGIQPHIIVTRSESDIDDRRKYKLALTCNIDPKDVFSNPNVETIYKVPLILHKQGLDKRILEKLGLPKKKINLRDWDNLVKKITSKKSKKVKISIVGKYFGTGNYSMADSYFALIEAIKHSCWKLGVDSMLNFVNSDKDEGNIEELIEGSDGVIVPIGWGSRGVEGKIKAVKFCRENKIPYLGLCYGMQLACVEFARDVIGWKNSNTVEVDPNTNYPVIHAIPFNKKYQVIKGNGASMRLGGCDCILKKNSLLYEIYNRHNSFKDKEKSIVSERHRHRFEFNNKYRQDFERHGLVFSGMSPDGFFVEMIELPKSKHPFFIGTQGHPEYKSTPLKPHPIFLEFIEICEKNQKKTNN
;
A
#
# COMPACT_ATOMS: atom_id res chain seq x y z
N MET A 1 22.71 4.81 -0.01
CA MET A 1 21.57 5.64 -0.39
C MET A 1 20.29 4.87 -0.10
N SER A 2 19.32 5.53 0.52
CA SER A 2 17.93 5.06 0.58
C SER A 2 17.29 5.14 -0.81
N SER A 3 16.09 4.58 -0.97
CA SER A 3 15.29 4.65 -2.21
C SER A 3 15.92 4.06 -3.49
N VAL A 4 16.93 3.20 -3.36
CA VAL A 4 17.54 2.47 -4.49
C VAL A 4 16.66 1.33 -5.05
N GLY A 5 15.51 1.05 -4.44
CA GLY A 5 14.58 -0.01 -4.86
C GLY A 5 14.79 -1.36 -4.15
N LYS A 6 15.19 -1.34 -2.87
CA LYS A 6 15.39 -2.54 -2.03
C LYS A 6 14.10 -3.38 -1.92
N GLY A 7 12.98 -2.75 -1.57
CA GLY A 7 11.68 -3.43 -1.47
C GLY A 7 11.24 -4.11 -2.77
N ILE A 8 11.53 -3.52 -3.94
CA ILE A 8 11.23 -4.14 -5.24
C ILE A 8 12.12 -5.37 -5.50
N VAL A 9 13.41 -5.30 -5.17
CA VAL A 9 14.32 -6.45 -5.28
C VAL A 9 13.87 -7.56 -4.33
N ALA A 10 13.57 -7.24 -3.07
CA ALA A 10 13.08 -8.19 -2.08
C ALA A 10 11.75 -8.84 -2.51
N SER A 11 10.79 -8.04 -2.99
CA SER A 11 9.51 -8.51 -3.52
C SER A 11 9.70 -9.45 -4.72
N SER A 12 10.64 -9.11 -5.61
CA SER A 12 10.99 -9.92 -6.78
C SER A 12 11.59 -11.27 -6.37
N ILE A 13 12.49 -11.28 -5.38
CA ILE A 13 13.07 -12.51 -4.83
C ILE A 13 11.97 -13.38 -4.22
N CYS A 14 11.09 -12.80 -3.41
CA CYS A 14 9.97 -13.53 -2.80
C CYS A 14 9.08 -14.20 -3.85
N LEU A 15 8.72 -13.46 -4.91
CA LEU A 15 7.92 -13.98 -6.01
C LEU A 15 8.61 -15.16 -6.70
N LEU A 16 9.88 -15.03 -7.06
CA LEU A 16 10.62 -16.07 -7.77
C LEU A 16 10.79 -17.34 -6.91
N LEU A 17 11.13 -17.18 -5.64
CA LEU A 17 11.24 -18.30 -4.69
C LEU A 17 9.89 -19.00 -4.47
N LYS A 18 8.78 -18.26 -4.40
CA LYS A 18 7.43 -18.86 -4.39
C LYS A 18 7.09 -19.59 -5.68
N LYS A 19 7.51 -19.08 -6.83
CA LYS A 19 7.34 -19.76 -8.13
C LYS A 19 8.16 -21.05 -8.21
N HIS A 20 9.22 -21.19 -7.43
CA HIS A 20 9.93 -22.45 -7.17
C HIS A 20 9.18 -23.40 -6.22
N GLY A 21 8.04 -22.99 -5.67
CA GLY A 21 7.19 -23.81 -4.81
C GLY A 21 7.59 -23.78 -3.33
N TYR A 22 8.36 -22.79 -2.89
CA TYR A 22 8.71 -22.59 -1.48
C TYR A 22 7.67 -21.72 -0.76
N ARG A 23 7.45 -22.01 0.53
CA ARG A 23 6.70 -21.13 1.44
C ARG A 23 7.61 -19.99 1.89
N VAL A 24 7.45 -18.83 1.29
CA VAL A 24 8.29 -17.65 1.54
C VAL A 24 7.53 -16.60 2.34
N VAL A 25 8.17 -16.06 3.38
CA VAL A 25 7.64 -14.96 4.19
C VAL A 25 8.56 -13.74 4.08
N PRO A 26 8.07 -12.61 3.54
CA PRO A 26 8.80 -11.36 3.60
C PRO A 26 8.65 -10.72 4.98
N ILE A 27 9.71 -10.10 5.48
CA ILE A 27 9.70 -9.25 6.67
C ILE A 27 10.40 -7.94 6.34
N LYS A 28 9.73 -6.83 6.59
CA LYS A 28 10.31 -5.49 6.53
C LYS A 28 10.73 -5.05 7.92
N CYS A 29 12.00 -4.72 8.07
CA CYS A 29 12.56 -4.15 9.28
C CYS A 29 12.80 -2.66 9.08
N GLU A 30 12.11 -1.82 9.83
CA GLU A 30 12.25 -0.37 9.85
C GLU A 30 13.07 0.09 11.06
N ASN A 31 13.83 1.17 10.87
CA ASN A 31 14.73 1.72 11.89
C ASN A 31 14.07 2.82 12.74
N ASN A 32 12.85 3.23 12.41
CA ASN A 32 12.12 4.25 13.16
C ASN A 32 11.64 3.76 14.54
N LEU A 33 11.50 4.73 15.45
CA LEU A 33 10.98 4.52 16.80
C LEU A 33 9.44 4.51 16.85
N ASN A 34 8.78 4.84 15.74
CA ASN A 34 7.34 4.67 15.61
C ASN A 34 6.99 3.18 15.71
N ILE A 35 5.94 2.85 16.47
CA ILE A 35 5.47 1.47 16.62
C ILE A 35 4.80 0.98 15.32
N ASP A 36 4.14 1.90 14.62
CA ASP A 36 3.51 1.74 13.32
C ASP A 36 3.50 3.10 12.60
N PHE A 37 3.07 3.12 11.34
CA PHE A 37 3.10 4.33 10.51
C PHE A 37 1.84 5.19 10.66
N GLY A 38 0.91 4.80 11.53
CA GLY A 38 -0.36 5.49 11.68
C GLY A 38 -0.28 6.87 12.33
N THR A 39 0.80 7.15 13.06
CA THR A 39 1.05 8.46 13.69
C THR A 39 1.96 9.36 12.85
N ILE A 40 2.43 8.88 11.70
CA ILE A 40 3.36 9.64 10.84
C ILE A 40 2.56 10.57 9.94
N ASN A 41 3.09 11.76 9.69
CA ASN A 41 2.49 12.71 8.75
C ASN A 41 2.57 12.17 7.32
N PRO A 42 1.43 11.92 6.63
CA PRO A 42 1.44 11.35 5.27
C PRO A 42 2.07 12.25 4.20
N ILE A 43 2.25 13.54 4.53
CA ILE A 43 2.93 14.49 3.66
C ILE A 43 4.45 14.28 3.70
N GLU A 44 5.01 13.84 4.83
CA GLU A 44 6.45 13.69 5.01
C GLU A 44 6.96 12.31 4.58
N HIS A 45 6.15 11.27 4.81
CA HIS A 45 6.56 9.87 4.62
C HIS A 45 5.67 9.08 3.65
N GLY A 46 4.75 9.76 2.96
CA GLY A 46 3.77 9.10 2.09
C GLY A 46 2.63 8.44 2.87
N ASP A 47 1.67 7.88 2.14
CA ASP A 47 0.52 7.21 2.75
C ASP A 47 0.93 5.89 3.43
N PRO A 48 0.57 5.65 4.71
CA PRO A 48 0.76 4.34 5.32
C PRO A 48 0.00 3.27 4.55
N PHE A 49 0.62 2.12 4.33
CA PHE A 49 -0.07 0.97 3.76
C PHE A 49 -0.89 0.26 4.84
N LEU A 50 -2.19 0.14 4.60
CA LEU A 50 -3.11 -0.50 5.54
C LEU A 50 -3.23 -2.00 5.26
N CYS A 51 -2.91 -2.82 6.25
CA CYS A 51 -2.98 -4.28 6.18
C CYS A 51 -4.34 -4.84 6.65
N GLU A 52 -4.61 -6.11 6.33
CA GLU A 52 -5.88 -6.76 6.69
C GLU A 52 -6.07 -6.88 8.22
N ASP A 53 -4.99 -7.01 8.99
CA ASP A 53 -5.03 -7.14 10.46
C ASP A 53 -4.98 -5.80 11.22
N GLY A 54 -5.13 -4.69 10.48
CA GLY A 54 -5.14 -3.33 11.00
C GLY A 54 -3.77 -2.72 11.25
N LEU A 55 -2.68 -3.37 10.83
CA LEU A 55 -1.37 -2.72 10.81
C LEU A 55 -1.36 -1.57 9.79
N GLU A 56 -0.88 -0.41 10.24
CA GLU A 56 -0.50 0.71 9.38
C GLU A 56 1.02 0.64 9.18
N ALA A 57 1.46 0.28 7.98
CA ALA A 57 2.85 -0.05 7.68
C ALA A 57 3.49 0.94 6.69
N ASP A 58 4.79 0.78 6.50
CA ASP A 58 5.50 1.36 5.36
C ASP A 58 4.91 0.87 4.02
N VAL A 59 5.01 1.72 2.99
CA VAL A 59 4.48 1.44 1.64
C VAL A 59 5.08 0.19 0.99
N ASP A 60 6.28 -0.24 1.42
CA ASP A 60 6.91 -1.47 0.94
C ASP A 60 6.11 -2.74 1.29
N LEU A 61 5.31 -2.74 2.36
CA LEU A 61 4.40 -3.86 2.61
C LEU A 61 3.37 -4.04 1.50
N GLY A 62 2.95 -2.94 0.88
CA GLY A 62 2.12 -2.98 -0.31
C GLY A 62 2.83 -3.58 -1.51
N ASN A 63 4.16 -3.44 -1.63
CA ASN A 63 4.92 -4.08 -2.71
C ASN A 63 4.88 -5.60 -2.55
N TYR A 64 5.04 -6.11 -1.32
CA TYR A 64 4.89 -7.54 -1.05
C TYR A 64 3.48 -8.04 -1.40
N GLU A 65 2.42 -7.35 -1.00
CA GLU A 65 1.05 -7.76 -1.37
C GLU A 65 0.83 -7.76 -2.88
N ARG A 66 1.28 -6.72 -3.60
CA ARG A 66 1.13 -6.62 -5.06
C ARG A 66 1.91 -7.69 -5.80
N PHE A 67 3.11 -8.06 -5.33
CA PHE A 67 3.95 -9.07 -5.97
C PHE A 67 3.50 -10.50 -5.64
N LEU A 68 3.08 -10.74 -4.40
CA LEU A 68 2.77 -12.08 -3.92
C LEU A 68 1.28 -12.42 -4.02
N ASN A 69 0.41 -11.43 -4.19
CA ASN A 69 -1.05 -11.56 -4.18
C ASN A 69 -1.56 -12.24 -2.90
N GLU A 70 -0.98 -11.85 -1.77
CA GLU A 70 -1.27 -12.36 -0.43
C GLU A 70 -1.27 -11.20 0.57
N ASN A 71 -2.09 -11.30 1.62
CA ASN A 71 -2.15 -10.29 2.67
C ASN A 71 -0.89 -10.33 3.54
N MET A 72 -0.33 -9.14 3.81
CA MET A 72 0.68 -8.91 4.85
C MET A 72 0.01 -8.45 6.15
N GLY A 73 0.75 -8.48 7.25
CA GLY A 73 0.27 -8.04 8.56
C GLY A 73 1.41 -7.75 9.55
N LYS A 74 1.08 -7.72 10.84
CA LYS A 74 1.99 -7.45 11.97
C LYS A 74 3.20 -8.38 12.00
N GLU A 75 3.06 -9.60 11.51
CA GLU A 75 4.16 -10.56 11.42
C GLU A 75 5.20 -10.23 10.33
N ASN A 76 4.84 -9.40 9.36
CA ASN A 76 5.71 -9.01 8.25
C ASN A 76 6.42 -7.68 8.50
N PHE A 77 6.21 -7.04 9.66
CA PHE A 77 6.68 -5.70 9.91
C PHE A 77 7.29 -5.57 11.30
N ILE A 78 8.52 -5.10 11.36
CA ILE A 78 9.28 -4.90 12.59
C ILE A 78 9.80 -3.47 12.59
N THR A 79 9.62 -2.74 13.70
CA THR A 79 10.25 -1.43 13.90
C THR A 79 11.11 -1.43 15.15
N MET A 80 12.11 -0.55 15.20
CA MET A 80 12.89 -0.33 16.43
C MET A 80 11.99 0.10 17.59
N GLY A 81 10.97 0.93 17.33
CA GLY A 81 9.96 1.30 18.33
C GLY A 81 9.27 0.10 18.99
N GLN A 82 8.85 -0.88 18.19
CA GLN A 82 8.22 -2.11 18.70
C GLN A 82 9.19 -2.93 19.55
N ILE A 83 10.44 -3.05 19.11
CA ILE A 83 11.47 -3.84 19.77
C ILE A 83 11.81 -3.22 21.13
N TYR A 84 12.20 -1.94 21.15
CA TYR A 84 12.55 -1.23 22.38
C TYR A 84 11.40 -1.23 23.38
N LYS A 85 10.16 -0.97 22.94
CA LYS A 85 8.99 -1.05 23.80
C LYS A 85 8.85 -2.44 24.43
N SER A 86 9.01 -3.50 23.64
CA SER A 86 8.86 -4.88 24.13
C SER A 86 9.93 -5.26 25.15
N VAL A 87 11.18 -4.84 24.91
CA VAL A 87 12.30 -5.09 25.84
C VAL A 87 12.10 -4.33 27.15
N ILE A 88 11.76 -3.03 27.08
CA ILE A 88 11.55 -2.19 28.25
C ILE A 88 10.33 -2.67 29.06
N ASP A 89 9.20 -2.98 28.41
CA ASP A 89 8.01 -3.50 29.10
C ASP A 89 8.30 -4.84 29.79
N ARG A 90 9.11 -5.71 29.16
CA ARG A 90 9.53 -6.99 29.73
C ARG A 90 10.42 -6.79 30.95
N GLU A 91 11.35 -5.84 30.88
CA GLU A 91 12.20 -5.48 32.02
C GLU A 91 11.38 -4.93 33.19
N ARG A 92 10.48 -3.97 32.95
CA ARG A 92 9.59 -3.41 33.99
C ARG A 92 8.65 -4.45 34.62
N SER A 93 8.35 -5.53 33.92
CA SER A 93 7.53 -6.65 34.42
C SER A 93 8.36 -7.78 35.06
N MET A 94 9.63 -7.54 35.39
CA MET A 94 10.56 -8.52 35.96
C MET A 94 10.82 -9.74 35.07
N GLY A 95 10.56 -9.64 33.76
CA GLY A 95 10.72 -10.74 32.80
C GLY A 95 12.16 -11.16 32.50
N TYR A 96 13.15 -10.40 33.00
CA TYR A 96 14.58 -10.73 32.97
C TYR A 96 15.15 -11.10 34.35
N ASN A 97 14.29 -11.39 35.34
CA ASN A 97 14.69 -11.85 36.68
C ASN A 97 15.69 -10.95 37.43
N GLY A 98 15.68 -9.64 37.15
CA GLY A 98 16.58 -8.66 37.77
C GLY A 98 17.99 -8.60 37.16
N GLU A 99 18.23 -9.27 36.03
CA GLU A 99 19.46 -9.12 35.26
C GLU A 99 19.58 -7.73 34.60
N ASP A 100 20.81 -7.32 34.29
CA ASP A 100 21.09 -6.09 33.56
C ASP A 100 20.67 -6.22 32.09
N VAL A 101 19.80 -5.31 31.63
CA VAL A 101 19.18 -5.39 30.29
C VAL A 101 19.91 -4.46 29.32
N GLU A 102 20.82 -5.04 28.56
CA GLU A 102 21.61 -4.36 27.52
C GLU A 102 21.03 -4.45 26.11
N ALA A 103 21.54 -3.62 25.19
CA ALA A 103 21.18 -3.69 23.77
C ALA A 103 21.61 -5.02 23.12
N ILE A 104 22.77 -5.54 23.50
CA ILE A 104 23.24 -6.87 23.11
C ILE A 104 23.39 -7.67 24.40
N PRO A 105 22.73 -8.82 24.57
CA PRO A 105 21.97 -9.53 23.54
C PRO A 105 20.49 -9.14 23.46
N HIS A 106 19.88 -8.51 24.48
CA HIS A 106 18.42 -8.52 24.65
C HIS A 106 17.61 -7.88 23.50
N VAL A 107 18.09 -6.78 22.92
CA VAL A 107 17.43 -6.14 21.77
C VAL A 107 17.60 -7.00 20.51
N CYS A 108 18.79 -7.58 20.31
CA CYS A 108 19.03 -8.54 19.22
C CYS A 108 18.19 -9.81 19.37
N ASP A 109 18.05 -10.33 20.59
CA ASP A 109 17.22 -11.51 20.88
C ASP A 109 15.74 -11.24 20.57
N GLU A 110 15.23 -10.05 20.88
CA GLU A 110 13.86 -9.66 20.52
C GLU A 110 13.69 -9.55 19.00
N ILE A 111 14.67 -9.02 18.26
CA ILE A 111 14.67 -9.00 16.78
C ILE A 111 14.60 -10.44 16.23
N ILE A 112 15.51 -11.31 16.68
CA ILE A 112 15.60 -12.71 16.23
C ILE A 112 14.32 -13.47 16.57
N LYS A 113 13.78 -13.26 17.78
CA LYS A 113 12.54 -13.86 18.22
C LYS A 113 11.38 -13.50 17.30
N ARG A 114 11.22 -12.22 16.93
CA ARG A 114 10.15 -11.76 16.02
C ARG A 114 10.25 -12.41 14.63
N ILE A 115 11.47 -12.50 14.10
CA ILE A 115 11.74 -13.17 12.82
C ILE A 115 11.33 -14.65 12.89
N LYS A 116 11.74 -15.36 13.95
CA LYS A 116 11.41 -16.79 14.16
C LYS A 116 9.92 -17.02 14.39
N ASP A 117 9.26 -16.15 15.14
CA ASP A 117 7.82 -16.24 15.41
C ASP A 117 7.02 -16.05 14.11
N SER A 118 7.45 -15.13 13.24
CA SER A 118 6.86 -14.93 11.91
C SER A 118 7.03 -16.17 11.02
N SER A 119 8.24 -16.75 10.99
CA SER A 119 8.53 -17.99 10.27
C SER A 119 7.62 -19.16 10.72
N LYS A 120 7.53 -19.39 12.04
CA LYS A 120 6.73 -20.47 12.63
C LYS A 120 5.24 -20.32 12.31
N LYS A 121 4.68 -19.12 12.49
CA LYS A 121 3.23 -18.86 12.26
C LYS A 121 2.79 -19.16 10.82
N LYS A 122 3.67 -18.94 9.85
CA LYS A 122 3.38 -19.15 8.42
C LYS A 122 3.95 -20.46 7.88
N ASN A 123 4.56 -21.29 8.74
CA ASN A 123 5.27 -22.51 8.35
C ASN A 123 6.26 -22.24 7.18
N ALA A 124 7.04 -21.16 7.30
CA ALA A 124 7.92 -20.69 6.24
C ALA A 124 9.12 -21.64 6.05
N GLU A 125 9.50 -21.85 4.79
CA GLU A 125 10.76 -22.52 4.42
C GLU A 125 11.88 -21.51 4.20
N ILE A 126 11.52 -20.31 3.74
CA ILE A 126 12.47 -19.22 3.51
C ILE A 126 11.87 -17.93 4.06
N VAL A 127 12.64 -17.20 4.87
CA VAL A 127 12.30 -15.85 5.31
C VAL A 127 13.17 -14.85 4.57
N VAL A 128 12.56 -13.87 3.91
CA VAL A 128 13.27 -12.80 3.22
C VAL A 128 13.16 -11.54 4.06
N ILE A 129 14.27 -11.10 4.63
CA ILE A 129 14.31 -9.95 5.54
C ILE A 129 14.87 -8.75 4.78
N GLU A 130 14.04 -7.72 4.61
CA GLU A 130 14.46 -6.43 4.08
C GLU A 130 14.79 -5.47 5.23
N LEU A 131 16.04 -5.03 5.29
CA LEU A 131 16.46 -3.99 6.23
C LEU A 131 16.27 -2.61 5.60
N GLY A 132 15.48 -1.76 6.25
CA GLY A 132 15.28 -0.35 5.94
C GLY A 132 16.56 0.48 6.09
N GLY A 133 16.49 1.76 5.71
CA GLY A 133 17.65 2.66 5.78
C GLY A 133 18.78 2.29 4.80
N THR A 134 20.01 2.66 5.18
CA THR A 134 21.24 2.48 4.39
C THR A 134 22.27 1.64 5.16
N ALA A 135 23.05 0.86 4.40
CA ALA A 135 24.27 0.24 4.90
C ALA A 135 25.18 1.28 5.59
N GLY A 136 25.54 1.02 6.84
CA GLY A 136 26.42 1.88 7.63
C GLY A 136 25.76 2.94 8.51
N GLU A 137 24.44 3.08 8.45
CA GLU A 137 23.72 3.90 9.43
C GLU A 137 23.75 3.23 10.82
N TYR A 138 24.08 4.00 11.85
CA TYR A 138 24.13 3.52 13.24
C TYR A 138 22.78 2.95 13.70
N GLN A 139 21.68 3.47 13.16
CA GLN A 139 20.31 3.01 13.45
C GLN A 139 20.08 1.54 13.06
N ASN A 140 20.86 1.02 12.09
CA ASN A 140 20.77 -0.36 11.63
C ASN A 140 21.74 -1.31 12.36
N ALA A 141 22.61 -0.80 13.24
CA ALA A 141 23.65 -1.60 13.90
C ALA A 141 23.09 -2.84 14.61
N LEU A 142 21.96 -2.68 15.31
CA LEU A 142 21.30 -3.77 16.04
C LEU A 142 20.69 -4.83 15.11
N TYR A 143 20.20 -4.44 13.92
CA TYR A 143 19.77 -5.39 12.91
C TYR A 143 20.94 -6.15 12.29
N TYR A 144 22.08 -5.49 12.07
CA TYR A 144 23.29 -6.16 11.60
C TYR A 144 23.80 -7.15 12.64
N GLU A 145 23.86 -6.77 13.90
CA GLU A 145 24.32 -7.67 14.97
C GLU A 145 23.37 -8.87 15.15
N ALA A 146 22.06 -8.65 15.12
CA ALA A 146 21.08 -9.74 15.13
C ALA A 146 21.28 -10.71 13.94
N SER A 147 21.50 -10.17 12.74
CA SER A 147 21.77 -10.95 11.52
C SER A 147 23.08 -11.75 11.62
N ARG A 148 24.13 -11.16 12.21
CA ARG A 148 25.42 -11.82 12.47
C ARG A 148 25.25 -12.98 13.45
N ILE A 149 24.51 -12.77 14.54
CA ILE A 149 24.20 -13.82 15.53
C ILE A 149 23.39 -14.97 14.89
N MET A 150 22.42 -14.65 14.04
CA MET A 150 21.65 -15.66 13.30
C MET A 150 22.54 -16.49 12.37
N ALA A 151 23.47 -15.87 11.65
CA ALA A 151 24.38 -16.55 10.74
C ALA A 151 25.34 -17.55 11.43
N LEU A 152 25.50 -17.47 12.76
CA LEU A 152 26.26 -18.47 13.53
C LEU A 152 25.46 -19.75 13.82
N LYS A 153 24.13 -19.69 13.71
CA LYS A 153 23.21 -20.76 14.16
C LYS A 153 22.31 -21.29 13.04
N GLU A 154 22.17 -20.55 11.95
CA GLU A 154 21.23 -20.81 10.86
C GLU A 154 21.85 -20.52 9.49
N ASP A 155 21.26 -21.10 8.44
CA ASP A 155 21.65 -20.85 7.05
C ASP A 155 21.18 -19.46 6.62
N VAL A 156 22.06 -18.46 6.73
CA VAL A 156 21.78 -17.06 6.39
C VAL A 156 22.53 -16.64 5.13
N LEU A 157 21.79 -16.09 4.16
CA LEU A 157 22.34 -15.52 2.94
C LEU A 157 22.11 -14.00 2.91
N HIS A 158 23.20 -13.23 2.84
CA HIS A 158 23.14 -11.77 2.76
C HIS A 158 23.19 -11.28 1.30
N ILE A 159 22.20 -10.48 0.90
CA ILE A 159 22.13 -9.82 -0.42
C ILE A 159 22.30 -8.32 -0.24
N HIS A 160 23.35 -7.73 -0.82
CA HIS A 160 23.59 -6.30 -0.78
C HIS A 160 23.07 -5.62 -2.04
N VAL A 161 22.06 -4.75 -1.88
CA VAL A 161 21.58 -3.87 -2.95
C VAL A 161 22.36 -2.55 -2.90
N SER A 162 23.06 -2.21 -3.98
CA SER A 162 23.91 -1.02 -4.04
C SER A 162 23.70 -0.24 -5.34
N TYR A 163 23.94 1.07 -5.31
CA TYR A 163 23.85 1.93 -6.48
C TYR A 163 25.20 2.08 -7.19
N VAL A 164 25.18 1.94 -8.51
CA VAL A 164 26.30 2.18 -9.40
C VAL A 164 25.95 3.40 -10.28
N PRO A 165 26.44 4.59 -9.93
CA PRO A 165 26.17 5.79 -10.72
C PRO A 165 26.85 5.74 -12.08
N ILE A 166 26.23 6.39 -13.07
CA ILE A 166 26.79 6.61 -14.40
C ILE A 166 26.85 8.14 -14.61
N PRO A 167 27.94 8.80 -14.17
CA PRO A 167 28.04 10.26 -14.32
C PRO A 167 27.91 10.65 -15.80
N PRO A 168 26.95 11.53 -16.18
CA PRO A 168 26.65 11.79 -17.59
C PRO A 168 27.84 12.31 -18.41
N HIS A 169 28.72 13.09 -17.78
CA HIS A 169 29.93 13.64 -18.41
C HIS A 169 31.03 12.59 -18.66
N ILE A 170 30.95 11.43 -18.02
CA ILE A 170 31.90 10.32 -18.21
C ILE A 170 31.28 9.21 -19.07
N GLY A 171 29.98 8.95 -18.89
CA GLY A 171 29.26 7.86 -19.55
C GLY A 171 29.66 6.46 -19.08
N GLU A 172 30.48 6.35 -18.03
CA GLU A 172 30.99 5.07 -17.52
C GLU A 172 30.41 4.72 -16.13
N PRO A 173 29.87 3.50 -15.93
CA PRO A 173 29.45 3.03 -14.62
C PRO A 173 30.59 3.01 -13.60
N LYS A 174 30.42 3.73 -12.49
CA LYS A 174 31.43 3.83 -11.43
C LYS A 174 31.11 2.89 -10.28
N THR A 175 31.89 1.82 -10.17
CA THR A 175 31.70 0.76 -9.18
C THR A 175 32.24 1.10 -7.77
N LYS A 176 33.00 2.18 -7.63
CA LYS A 176 33.66 2.58 -6.37
C LYS A 176 32.70 2.76 -5.19
N PRO A 177 31.51 3.40 -5.33
CA PRO A 177 30.57 3.53 -4.21
C PRO A 177 30.12 2.18 -3.66
N THR A 178 29.88 1.20 -4.54
CA THR A 178 29.51 -0.17 -4.14
C THR A 178 30.65 -0.85 -3.38
N GLN A 179 31.90 -0.68 -3.82
CA GLN A 179 33.08 -1.22 -3.12
C GLN A 179 33.21 -0.70 -1.69
N LEU A 180 32.97 0.60 -1.49
CA LEU A 180 33.04 1.23 -0.17
C LEU A 180 31.89 0.78 0.73
N SER A 181 30.67 0.74 0.20
CA SER A 181 29.49 0.24 0.92
C SER A 181 29.66 -1.21 1.36
N PHE A 182 30.21 -2.07 0.49
CA PHE A 182 30.52 -3.46 0.81
C PHE A 182 31.54 -3.59 1.93
N ARG A 183 32.64 -2.81 1.88
CA ARG A 183 33.65 -2.79 2.96
C ARG A 183 33.08 -2.32 4.29
N HIS A 184 32.15 -1.36 4.26
CA HIS A 184 31.50 -0.89 5.47
C HIS A 184 30.68 -2.01 6.13
N LEU A 185 29.90 -2.78 5.35
CA LEU A 185 29.19 -3.96 5.88
C LEU A 185 30.15 -5.00 6.46
N MET A 186 31.27 -5.28 5.80
CA MET A 186 32.29 -6.20 6.32
C MET A 186 32.85 -5.72 7.66
N SER A 187 33.09 -4.41 7.83
CA SER A 187 33.55 -3.84 9.10
C SER A 187 32.53 -3.99 10.24
N MET A 188 31.26 -4.22 9.90
CA MET A 188 30.16 -4.53 10.83
C MET A 188 29.94 -6.05 11.01
N GLY A 189 30.87 -6.89 10.53
CA GLY A 189 30.78 -8.35 10.65
C GLY A 189 29.79 -9.00 9.67
N ILE A 190 29.30 -8.27 8.66
CA ILE A 190 28.39 -8.79 7.64
C ILE A 190 29.16 -8.99 6.34
N GLN A 191 29.24 -10.23 5.87
CA GLN A 191 29.81 -10.59 4.57
C GLN A 191 28.68 -10.79 3.55
N PRO A 192 28.42 -9.85 2.63
CA PRO A 192 27.44 -10.08 1.59
C PRO A 192 27.86 -11.24 0.67
N HIS A 193 26.89 -12.10 0.36
CA HIS A 193 27.07 -13.26 -0.51
C HIS A 193 26.71 -12.97 -1.97
N ILE A 194 25.81 -12.01 -2.18
CA ILE A 194 25.31 -11.57 -3.48
C ILE A 194 25.27 -10.04 -3.51
N ILE A 195 25.61 -9.44 -4.66
CA ILE A 195 25.42 -8.00 -4.92
C ILE A 195 24.38 -7.84 -6.02
N VAL A 196 23.35 -7.03 -5.76
CA VAL A 196 22.41 -6.54 -6.78
C VAL A 196 22.71 -5.07 -7.02
N THR A 197 23.14 -4.76 -8.23
CA THR A 197 23.54 -3.42 -8.63
C THR A 197 22.38 -2.67 -9.25
N ARG A 198 22.06 -1.49 -8.72
CA ARG A 198 21.07 -0.55 -9.24
C ARG A 198 21.79 0.52 -10.05
N SER A 199 21.35 0.75 -11.26
CA SER A 199 22.00 1.68 -12.20
C SER A 199 21.00 2.20 -13.23
N GLU A 200 21.36 3.25 -13.95
CA GLU A 200 20.54 3.78 -15.05
C GLU A 200 20.45 2.80 -16.22
N SER A 201 21.56 2.13 -16.54
CA SER A 201 21.68 1.12 -17.60
C SER A 201 22.36 -0.14 -17.10
N ASP A 202 22.37 -1.19 -17.92
CA ASP A 202 23.00 -2.46 -17.56
C ASP A 202 24.51 -2.32 -17.29
N ILE A 203 24.98 -3.05 -16.29
CA ILE A 203 26.40 -3.12 -15.98
C ILE A 203 27.03 -4.27 -16.77
N ASP A 204 28.09 -3.96 -17.51
CA ASP A 204 28.84 -4.95 -18.29
C ASP A 204 29.64 -5.95 -17.42
N ASP A 205 30.06 -7.05 -18.04
CA ASP A 205 30.77 -8.14 -17.36
C ASP A 205 32.13 -7.70 -16.81
N ARG A 206 32.78 -6.70 -17.41
CA ARG A 206 34.05 -6.14 -16.91
C ARG A 206 33.85 -5.46 -15.55
N ARG A 207 32.79 -4.66 -15.41
CA ARG A 207 32.45 -3.99 -14.14
C ARG A 207 31.93 -4.99 -13.11
N LYS A 208 31.15 -6.01 -13.51
CA LYS A 208 30.73 -7.11 -12.62
C LYS A 208 31.94 -7.87 -12.09
N TYR A 209 32.88 -8.26 -12.96
CA TYR A 209 34.12 -8.93 -12.56
C TYR A 209 34.97 -8.07 -11.62
N LYS A 210 35.11 -6.76 -11.91
CA LYS A 210 35.81 -5.83 -11.03
C LYS A 210 35.17 -5.75 -9.64
N LEU A 211 33.84 -5.68 -9.57
CA LEU A 211 33.11 -5.71 -8.30
C LEU A 211 33.37 -7.01 -7.54
N ALA A 212 33.22 -8.16 -8.21
CA ALA A 212 33.46 -9.47 -7.64
C ALA A 212 34.87 -9.60 -7.03
N LEU A 213 35.90 -9.22 -7.81
CA LEU A 213 37.29 -9.23 -7.34
C LEU A 213 37.52 -8.30 -6.14
N THR A 214 36.99 -7.07 -6.20
CA THR A 214 37.21 -6.07 -5.13
C THR A 214 36.40 -6.32 -3.87
N CYS A 215 35.28 -7.03 -3.97
CA CYS A 215 34.39 -7.39 -2.87
C CYS A 215 34.60 -8.84 -2.39
N ASN A 216 35.56 -9.57 -2.98
CA ASN A 216 35.88 -10.95 -2.64
C ASN A 216 34.67 -11.91 -2.71
N ILE A 217 33.93 -11.89 -3.83
CA ILE A 217 32.82 -12.81 -4.13
C ILE A 217 32.95 -13.38 -5.55
N ASP A 218 32.17 -14.43 -5.87
CA ASP A 218 32.13 -15.02 -7.21
C ASP A 218 31.53 -14.02 -8.21
N PRO A 219 32.09 -13.85 -9.43
CA PRO A 219 31.48 -13.06 -10.49
C PRO A 219 30.01 -13.41 -10.80
N LYS A 220 29.60 -14.67 -10.60
CA LYS A 220 28.21 -15.13 -10.74
C LYS A 220 27.27 -14.58 -9.66
N ASP A 221 27.81 -13.97 -8.61
CA ASP A 221 27.07 -13.37 -7.50
C ASP A 221 26.81 -11.87 -7.68
N VAL A 222 27.16 -11.30 -8.85
CA VAL A 222 26.93 -9.88 -9.17
C VAL A 222 25.84 -9.74 -10.25
N PHE A 223 24.69 -9.21 -9.86
CA PHE A 223 23.51 -9.07 -10.70
C PHE A 223 23.26 -7.61 -11.10
N SER A 224 22.89 -7.39 -12.37
CA SER A 224 22.49 -6.08 -12.91
C SER A 224 21.00 -5.87 -12.70
N ASN A 225 20.59 -4.73 -12.16
CA ASN A 225 19.20 -4.34 -12.06
C ASN A 225 19.07 -2.87 -12.52
N PRO A 226 18.95 -2.61 -13.83
CA PRO A 226 18.90 -1.26 -14.38
C PRO A 226 17.55 -0.57 -14.13
N ASN A 227 17.44 0.70 -14.50
CA ASN A 227 16.14 1.37 -14.55
C ASN A 227 15.22 0.71 -15.57
N VAL A 228 13.95 0.60 -15.21
CA VAL A 228 12.91 -0.05 -16.02
C VAL A 228 11.66 0.80 -16.04
N GLU A 229 10.91 0.71 -17.14
CA GLU A 229 9.63 1.38 -17.34
C GLU A 229 8.55 0.96 -16.32
N THR A 230 8.69 -0.24 -15.72
CA THR A 230 7.77 -0.75 -14.71
C THR A 230 8.47 -1.69 -13.74
N ILE A 231 8.17 -1.55 -12.44
CA ILE A 231 8.73 -2.39 -11.37
C ILE A 231 8.44 -3.88 -11.59
N TYR A 232 7.33 -4.21 -12.25
CA TYR A 232 6.92 -5.59 -12.51
C TYR A 232 7.84 -6.30 -13.52
N LYS A 233 8.75 -5.59 -14.20
CA LYS A 233 9.79 -6.16 -15.07
C LYS A 233 10.99 -6.71 -14.28
N VAL A 234 11.22 -6.22 -13.06
CA VAL A 234 12.39 -6.59 -12.23
C VAL A 234 12.48 -8.09 -11.96
N PRO A 235 11.40 -8.82 -11.59
CA PRO A 235 11.47 -10.28 -11.42
C PRO A 235 11.96 -11.01 -12.67
N LEU A 236 11.55 -10.57 -13.86
CA LEU A 236 11.94 -11.20 -15.12
C LEU A 236 13.44 -10.96 -15.42
N ILE A 237 13.94 -9.76 -15.14
CA ILE A 237 15.35 -9.40 -15.33
C ILE A 237 16.25 -10.20 -14.39
N LEU A 238 15.87 -10.31 -13.12
CA LEU A 238 16.64 -11.05 -12.12
C LEU A 238 16.58 -12.56 -12.39
N HIS A 239 15.42 -13.09 -12.78
CA HIS A 239 15.28 -14.50 -13.19
C HIS A 239 16.12 -14.83 -14.44
N LYS A 240 16.12 -13.96 -15.44
CA LYS A 240 16.92 -14.14 -16.67
C LYS A 240 18.42 -14.27 -16.38
N GLN A 241 18.91 -13.54 -15.36
CA GLN A 241 20.29 -13.65 -14.88
C GLN A 241 20.52 -14.83 -13.93
N GLY A 242 19.47 -15.52 -13.48
CA GLY A 242 19.55 -16.70 -12.61
C GLY A 242 19.69 -16.40 -11.12
N LEU A 243 19.26 -15.22 -10.64
CA LEU A 243 19.38 -14.82 -9.23
C LEU A 243 18.71 -15.82 -8.28
N ASP A 244 17.47 -16.19 -8.58
CA ASP A 244 16.68 -17.17 -7.83
C ASP A 244 17.37 -18.54 -7.74
N LYS A 245 17.89 -19.03 -8.86
CA LYS A 245 18.66 -20.29 -8.90
C LYS A 245 19.94 -20.20 -8.06
N ARG A 246 20.62 -19.05 -8.08
CA ARG A 246 21.86 -18.84 -7.31
C ARG A 246 21.60 -18.72 -5.82
N ILE A 247 20.50 -18.08 -5.42
CA ILE A 247 20.03 -18.05 -4.03
C ILE A 247 19.77 -19.47 -3.53
N LEU A 248 18.99 -20.27 -4.27
CA LEU A 248 18.70 -21.65 -3.89
C LEU A 248 19.97 -22.52 -3.81
N GLU A 249 20.91 -22.33 -4.73
CA GLU A 249 22.20 -23.04 -4.69
C GLU A 249 23.01 -22.74 -3.44
N LYS A 250 23.14 -21.46 -3.07
CA LYS A 250 23.89 -21.05 -1.88
C LYS A 250 23.22 -21.47 -0.58
N LEU A 251 21.89 -21.61 -0.56
CA LEU A 251 21.13 -22.13 0.58
C LEU A 251 21.05 -23.67 0.58
N GLY A 252 21.67 -24.36 -0.39
CA GLY A 252 21.60 -25.83 -0.48
C GLY A 252 20.20 -26.38 -0.80
N LEU A 253 19.31 -25.56 -1.37
CA LEU A 253 17.91 -25.89 -1.62
C LEU A 253 17.66 -26.41 -3.06
N PRO A 254 16.74 -27.37 -3.25
CA PRO A 254 16.40 -27.89 -4.58
C PRO A 254 15.89 -26.84 -5.56
N LYS A 255 16.39 -26.89 -6.80
CA LYS A 255 15.94 -26.01 -7.90
C LYS A 255 14.77 -26.68 -8.63
N LYS A 256 13.58 -26.11 -8.57
CA LYS A 256 12.41 -26.55 -9.38
C LYS A 256 12.26 -25.71 -10.64
N LYS A 257 11.70 -26.25 -11.73
CA LYS A 257 11.37 -25.44 -12.91
C LYS A 257 10.19 -24.53 -12.60
N ILE A 258 10.29 -23.25 -12.93
CA ILE A 258 9.23 -22.26 -12.65
C ILE A 258 8.53 -21.80 -13.93
N ASN A 259 7.29 -21.33 -13.80
CA ASN A 259 6.50 -20.75 -14.87
C ASN A 259 6.11 -19.31 -14.51
N LEU A 260 6.56 -18.35 -15.33
CA LEU A 260 6.30 -16.92 -15.17
C LEU A 260 5.38 -16.36 -16.27
N ARG A 261 4.64 -17.21 -17.00
CA ARG A 261 3.82 -16.78 -18.14
C ARG A 261 2.74 -15.76 -17.76
N ASP A 262 2.13 -15.91 -16.59
CA ASP A 262 1.17 -14.94 -16.04
C ASP A 262 1.82 -13.57 -15.82
N TRP A 263 3.03 -13.55 -15.26
CA TRP A 263 3.80 -12.34 -14.99
C TRP A 263 4.32 -11.67 -16.27
N ASP A 264 4.81 -12.47 -17.23
CA ASP A 264 5.23 -12.00 -18.55
C ASP A 264 4.05 -11.36 -19.31
N ASN A 265 2.87 -12.00 -19.26
CA ASN A 265 1.64 -11.45 -19.83
C ASN A 265 1.23 -10.13 -19.15
N LEU A 266 1.38 -10.02 -17.83
CA LEU A 266 1.15 -8.79 -17.09
C LEU A 266 2.08 -7.68 -17.60
N VAL A 267 3.39 -7.92 -17.64
CA VAL A 267 4.37 -6.92 -18.10
C VAL A 267 4.06 -6.49 -19.54
N LYS A 268 3.72 -7.43 -20.44
CA LYS A 268 3.30 -7.11 -21.81
C LYS A 268 2.08 -6.21 -21.87
N LYS A 269 1.07 -6.41 -21.02
CA LYS A 269 -0.10 -5.51 -20.94
C LYS A 269 0.26 -4.14 -20.40
N ILE A 270 1.17 -4.07 -19.42
CA ILE A 270 1.63 -2.81 -18.85
C ILE A 270 2.39 -2.00 -19.89
N THR A 271 3.21 -2.63 -20.74
CA THR A 271 4.09 -1.93 -21.68
C THR A 271 3.52 -1.78 -23.08
N SER A 272 2.46 -2.52 -23.44
CA SER A 272 1.80 -2.38 -24.73
C SER A 272 1.23 -0.97 -24.90
N LYS A 273 1.17 -0.46 -26.13
CA LYS A 273 0.47 0.79 -26.44
C LYS A 273 -1.04 0.60 -26.28
N LYS A 274 -1.71 1.50 -25.55
CA LYS A 274 -3.18 1.48 -25.42
C LYS A 274 -3.74 2.47 -26.44
N SER A 275 -4.84 2.09 -27.09
CA SER A 275 -5.52 2.94 -28.06
C SER A 275 -6.52 3.92 -27.43
N LYS A 276 -6.86 3.70 -26.16
CA LYS A 276 -7.86 4.48 -25.41
C LYS A 276 -7.25 5.01 -24.13
N LYS A 277 -7.76 6.15 -23.67
CA LYS A 277 -7.34 6.81 -22.43
C LYS A 277 -8.58 7.15 -21.63
N VAL A 278 -8.49 7.16 -20.31
CA VAL A 278 -9.54 7.65 -19.39
C VAL A 278 -8.97 8.77 -18.52
N LYS A 279 -9.62 9.93 -18.50
CA LYS A 279 -9.26 11.09 -17.68
C LYS A 279 -9.95 10.97 -16.32
N ILE A 280 -9.17 10.68 -15.27
CA ILE A 280 -9.67 10.54 -13.91
C ILE A 280 -9.16 11.71 -13.08
N SER A 281 -10.07 12.47 -12.47
CA SER A 281 -9.70 13.52 -11.52
C SER A 281 -9.69 12.98 -10.09
N ILE A 282 -8.63 13.25 -9.35
CA ILE A 282 -8.48 12.90 -7.93
C ILE A 282 -8.52 14.21 -7.13
N VAL A 283 -9.60 14.41 -6.37
CA VAL A 283 -9.85 15.63 -5.59
C VAL A 283 -9.40 15.40 -4.14
N GLY A 284 -8.10 15.56 -3.93
CA GLY A 284 -7.39 15.26 -2.69
C GLY A 284 -6.86 16.49 -1.98
N LYS A 285 -6.27 16.28 -0.80
CA LYS A 285 -5.71 17.32 0.08
C LYS A 285 -4.18 17.34 0.05
N TYR A 286 -3.57 16.18 -0.12
CA TYR A 286 -2.14 15.96 0.07
C TYR A 286 -1.42 15.87 -1.28
N PHE A 287 -1.29 17.00 -1.98
CA PHE A 287 -0.57 17.06 -3.27
C PHE A 287 0.71 17.90 -3.24
N GLY A 288 1.17 18.37 -2.07
CA GLY A 288 2.51 18.94 -1.95
C GLY A 288 2.78 19.76 -0.68
N THR A 289 4.06 19.80 -0.32
CA THR A 289 4.71 20.82 0.53
C THR A 289 5.87 21.41 -0.25
N GLY A 290 5.88 22.73 -0.43
CA GLY A 290 6.91 23.43 -1.23
C GLY A 290 6.72 23.26 -2.75
N ASN A 291 7.84 23.10 -3.47
CA ASN A 291 7.88 23.04 -4.95
C ASN A 291 7.70 21.62 -5.53
N TYR A 292 7.45 20.60 -4.70
CA TYR A 292 7.36 19.21 -5.12
C TYR A 292 5.95 18.66 -4.83
N SER A 293 5.30 18.11 -5.85
CA SER A 293 4.04 17.38 -5.68
C SER A 293 4.31 15.92 -5.33
N MET A 294 3.90 15.49 -4.13
CA MET A 294 4.05 14.09 -3.72
C MET A 294 2.83 13.29 -4.17
N ALA A 295 2.99 12.51 -5.23
CA ALA A 295 2.03 11.46 -5.60
C ALA A 295 1.98 10.32 -4.56
N ASP A 296 2.95 10.27 -3.64
CA ASP A 296 3.13 9.20 -2.66
C ASP A 296 2.02 9.16 -1.60
N SER A 297 1.38 10.29 -1.31
CA SER A 297 0.26 10.36 -0.34
C SER A 297 -1.03 9.68 -0.84
N TYR A 298 -1.07 9.24 -2.10
CA TYR A 298 -2.17 8.48 -2.69
C TYR A 298 -1.67 7.27 -3.48
N PHE A 299 -0.51 6.72 -3.11
CA PHE A 299 0.16 5.69 -3.90
C PHE A 299 -0.70 4.44 -4.15
N ALA A 300 -1.35 3.90 -3.11
CA ALA A 300 -2.21 2.72 -3.24
C ALA A 300 -3.41 2.98 -4.18
N LEU A 301 -4.01 4.17 -4.10
CA LEU A 301 -5.09 4.61 -5.00
C LEU A 301 -4.62 4.67 -6.46
N ILE A 302 -3.47 5.29 -6.71
CA ILE A 302 -2.90 5.40 -8.06
C ILE A 302 -2.62 4.02 -8.64
N GLU A 303 -2.05 3.10 -7.85
CA GLU A 303 -1.83 1.72 -8.28
C GLU A 303 -3.14 0.98 -8.56
N ALA A 304 -4.18 1.16 -7.73
CA ALA A 304 -5.49 0.52 -7.96
C ALA A 304 -6.15 0.95 -9.27
N ILE A 305 -6.03 2.24 -9.64
CA ILE A 305 -6.47 2.76 -10.94
C ILE A 305 -5.67 2.12 -12.06
N LYS A 306 -4.34 2.12 -11.97
CA LYS A 306 -3.45 1.53 -12.98
C LYS A 306 -3.74 0.04 -13.19
N HIS A 307 -3.91 -0.75 -12.13
CA HIS A 307 -4.24 -2.17 -12.21
C HIS A 307 -5.50 -2.41 -13.04
N SER A 308 -6.53 -1.60 -12.80
CA SER A 308 -7.82 -1.68 -13.50
C SER A 308 -7.68 -1.27 -14.97
N CYS A 309 -6.97 -0.18 -15.24
CA CYS A 309 -6.65 0.28 -16.59
C CYS A 309 -5.88 -0.78 -17.39
N TRP A 310 -4.86 -1.41 -16.80
CA TRP A 310 -4.09 -2.48 -17.45
C TRP A 310 -4.93 -3.72 -17.76
N LYS A 311 -5.89 -4.04 -16.88
CA LYS A 311 -6.82 -5.16 -17.09
C LYS A 311 -7.78 -4.90 -18.25
N LEU A 312 -8.26 -3.67 -18.39
CA LEU A 312 -9.19 -3.22 -19.44
C LEU A 312 -8.48 -2.83 -20.75
N GLY A 313 -7.15 -2.67 -20.74
CA GLY A 313 -6.39 -2.27 -21.92
C GLY A 313 -6.53 -0.78 -22.27
N VAL A 314 -6.70 0.06 -21.26
CA VAL A 314 -6.81 1.54 -21.39
C VAL A 314 -5.68 2.22 -20.61
N ASP A 315 -5.32 3.44 -20.99
CA ASP A 315 -4.35 4.26 -20.25
C ASP A 315 -5.07 5.21 -19.28
N SER A 316 -4.54 5.36 -18.06
CA SER A 316 -5.02 6.35 -17.10
C SER A 316 -4.36 7.71 -17.33
N MET A 317 -5.15 8.75 -17.55
CA MET A 317 -4.72 10.15 -17.47
C MET A 317 -5.20 10.73 -16.14
N LEU A 318 -4.29 10.95 -15.20
CA LEU A 318 -4.63 11.41 -13.86
C LEU A 318 -4.55 12.94 -13.80
N ASN A 319 -5.61 13.57 -13.33
CA ASN A 319 -5.67 14.98 -13.00
C ASN A 319 -5.75 15.12 -11.48
N PHE A 320 -4.77 15.78 -10.85
CA PHE A 320 -4.74 15.97 -9.40
C PHE A 320 -5.24 17.37 -9.07
N VAL A 321 -6.33 17.46 -8.30
CA VAL A 321 -6.98 18.73 -7.96
C VAL A 321 -6.93 18.94 -6.45
N ASN A 322 -6.34 20.04 -5.99
CA ASN A 322 -6.15 20.31 -4.57
C ASN A 322 -7.44 20.88 -3.97
N SER A 323 -8.15 20.06 -3.20
CA SER A 323 -9.41 20.43 -2.54
C SER A 323 -9.38 21.64 -1.61
N ASP A 324 -8.19 22.07 -1.17
CA ASP A 324 -8.00 23.23 -0.30
C ASP A 324 -7.59 24.47 -1.11
N LYS A 325 -6.52 24.37 -1.90
CA LYS A 325 -6.00 25.50 -2.69
C LYS A 325 -6.92 25.91 -3.82
N ASP A 326 -7.61 24.94 -4.41
CA ASP A 326 -8.44 25.14 -5.60
C ASP A 326 -9.93 25.24 -5.26
N GLU A 327 -10.30 25.42 -3.98
CA GLU A 327 -11.69 25.39 -3.50
C GLU A 327 -12.65 26.28 -4.32
N GLY A 328 -12.17 27.41 -4.83
CA GLY A 328 -12.96 28.34 -5.65
C GLY A 328 -13.28 27.82 -7.06
N ASN A 329 -12.41 26.98 -7.63
CA ASN A 329 -12.46 26.60 -9.06
C ASN A 329 -12.56 25.08 -9.25
N ILE A 330 -12.92 24.32 -8.21
CA ILE A 330 -12.99 22.85 -8.25
C ILE A 330 -13.79 22.33 -9.45
N GLU A 331 -14.95 22.93 -9.71
CA GLU A 331 -15.88 22.52 -10.76
C GLU A 331 -15.24 22.65 -12.15
N GLU A 332 -14.62 23.79 -12.44
CA GLU A 332 -13.89 24.04 -13.69
C GLU A 332 -12.72 23.06 -13.87
N LEU A 333 -12.00 22.73 -12.79
CA LEU A 333 -10.82 21.87 -12.84
C LEU A 333 -11.16 20.39 -13.06
N ILE A 334 -12.34 19.95 -12.60
CA ILE A 334 -12.81 18.57 -12.80
C ILE A 334 -13.70 18.43 -14.05
N GLU A 335 -14.07 19.54 -14.69
CA GLU A 335 -14.82 19.53 -15.94
C GLU A 335 -14.09 18.70 -17.02
N GLY A 336 -14.89 17.95 -17.79
CA GLY A 336 -14.38 17.03 -18.82
C GLY A 336 -13.65 15.80 -18.29
N SER A 337 -13.70 15.51 -16.98
CA SER A 337 -13.23 14.22 -16.45
C SER A 337 -14.23 13.12 -16.76
N ASP A 338 -13.73 11.92 -17.07
CA ASP A 338 -14.57 10.73 -17.29
C ASP A 338 -15.06 10.11 -15.98
N GLY A 339 -14.35 10.40 -14.90
CA GLY A 339 -14.72 10.05 -13.55
C GLY A 339 -13.92 10.83 -12.53
N VAL A 340 -14.48 10.95 -11.32
CA VAL A 340 -13.88 11.68 -10.20
C VAL A 340 -13.81 10.77 -8.99
N ILE A 341 -12.64 10.78 -8.34
CA ILE A 341 -12.38 10.07 -7.09
C ILE A 341 -12.13 11.10 -5.99
N VAL A 342 -12.86 10.99 -4.89
CA VAL A 342 -12.61 11.76 -3.66
C VAL A 342 -12.02 10.82 -2.61
N PRO A 343 -10.70 10.88 -2.35
CA PRO A 343 -10.03 10.00 -1.42
C PRO A 343 -10.12 10.51 0.03
N ILE A 344 -9.45 9.78 0.93
CA ILE A 344 -9.25 10.17 2.32
C ILE A 344 -8.67 11.58 2.49
N GLY A 345 -9.02 12.24 3.59
CA GLY A 345 -8.42 13.49 4.03
C GLY A 345 -8.85 13.78 5.47
N TRP A 346 -7.87 13.95 6.38
CA TRP A 346 -8.13 14.15 7.80
C TRP A 346 -8.29 15.63 8.15
N GLY A 347 -9.20 15.94 9.07
CA GLY A 347 -9.42 17.29 9.62
C GLY A 347 -10.10 18.27 8.66
N SER A 348 -10.33 19.49 9.15
CA SER A 348 -11.24 20.50 8.54
C SER A 348 -10.81 21.13 7.21
N ARG A 349 -9.52 21.12 6.91
CA ARG A 349 -8.98 21.79 5.71
C ARG A 349 -9.33 21.04 4.41
N GLY A 350 -9.76 21.76 3.37
CA GLY A 350 -10.12 21.22 2.05
C GLY A 350 -11.46 20.46 1.99
N VAL A 351 -12.31 20.60 3.01
CA VAL A 351 -13.59 19.88 3.09
C VAL A 351 -14.63 20.41 2.12
N GLU A 352 -14.80 21.73 2.07
CA GLU A 352 -15.80 22.37 1.22
C GLU A 352 -15.48 22.16 -0.27
N GLY A 353 -14.21 22.20 -0.67
CA GLY A 353 -13.80 21.87 -2.04
C GLY A 353 -14.14 20.42 -2.42
N LYS A 354 -13.98 19.45 -1.51
CA LYS A 354 -14.43 18.07 -1.75
C LYS A 354 -15.95 17.97 -1.87
N ILE A 355 -16.71 18.66 -1.00
CA ILE A 355 -18.18 18.68 -1.06
C ILE A 355 -18.67 19.26 -2.39
N LYS A 356 -18.07 20.37 -2.87
CA LYS A 356 -18.36 20.93 -4.20
C LYS A 356 -18.10 19.92 -5.32
N ALA A 357 -16.97 19.21 -5.28
CA ALA A 357 -16.69 18.15 -6.25
C ALA A 357 -17.77 17.04 -6.24
N VAL A 358 -18.21 16.61 -5.05
CA VAL A 358 -19.27 15.59 -4.96
C VAL A 358 -20.56 16.10 -5.60
N LYS A 359 -20.99 17.32 -5.26
CA LYS A 359 -22.19 17.94 -5.80
C LYS A 359 -22.13 18.01 -7.32
N PHE A 360 -21.03 18.55 -7.86
CA PHE A 360 -20.82 18.68 -9.29
C PHE A 360 -20.91 17.33 -10.00
N CYS A 361 -20.29 16.27 -9.45
CA CYS A 361 -20.39 14.94 -10.03
C CYS A 361 -21.82 14.42 -10.04
N ARG A 362 -22.53 14.56 -8.90
CA ARG A 362 -23.91 14.09 -8.74
C ARG A 362 -24.87 14.77 -9.72
N GLU A 363 -24.79 16.09 -9.86
CA GLU A 363 -25.67 16.87 -10.72
C GLU A 363 -25.38 16.64 -12.21
N ASN A 364 -24.11 16.55 -12.59
CA ASN A 364 -23.68 16.35 -13.98
C ASN A 364 -23.55 14.89 -14.40
N LYS A 365 -23.93 13.94 -13.53
CA LYS A 365 -23.87 12.49 -13.77
C LYS A 365 -22.47 11.97 -14.13
N ILE A 366 -21.43 12.60 -13.58
CA ILE A 366 -20.03 12.19 -13.77
C ILE A 366 -19.76 11.03 -12.80
N PRO A 367 -19.27 9.86 -13.27
CA PRO A 367 -18.92 8.74 -12.41
C PRO A 367 -18.12 9.16 -11.17
N TYR A 368 -18.64 8.81 -10.00
CA TYR A 368 -18.12 9.24 -8.71
C TYR A 368 -17.75 8.03 -7.84
N LEU A 369 -16.54 8.07 -7.27
CA LEU A 369 -16.08 7.12 -6.27
C LEU A 369 -15.54 7.86 -5.04
N GLY A 370 -16.26 7.76 -3.92
CA GLY A 370 -15.84 8.29 -2.62
C GLY A 370 -15.19 7.21 -1.76
N LEU A 371 -13.98 7.44 -1.26
CA LEU A 371 -13.23 6.50 -0.43
C LEU A 371 -13.06 7.07 0.99
N CYS A 372 -13.50 6.31 1.99
CA CYS A 372 -13.55 6.71 3.39
C CYS A 372 -14.18 8.10 3.57
N TYR A 373 -13.35 9.13 3.70
CA TYR A 373 -13.78 10.52 3.79
C TYR A 373 -14.62 10.98 2.60
N GLY A 374 -14.36 10.46 1.39
CA GLY A 374 -15.20 10.74 0.23
C GLY A 374 -16.65 10.30 0.43
N MET A 375 -16.87 9.10 1.00
CA MET A 375 -18.22 8.62 1.33
C MET A 375 -18.89 9.52 2.36
N GLN A 376 -18.15 9.91 3.40
CA GLN A 376 -18.64 10.77 4.47
C GLN A 376 -19.10 12.12 3.92
N LEU A 377 -18.28 12.74 3.09
CA LEU A 377 -18.59 14.03 2.46
C LEU A 377 -19.72 13.92 1.42
N ALA A 378 -19.89 12.76 0.77
CA ALA A 378 -21.07 12.53 -0.06
C ALA A 378 -22.36 12.48 0.77
N CYS A 379 -22.34 11.95 1.99
CA CYS A 379 -23.48 12.03 2.89
C CYS A 379 -23.77 13.48 3.33
N VAL A 380 -22.72 14.25 3.63
CA VAL A 380 -22.85 15.68 3.99
C VAL A 380 -23.44 16.48 2.82
N GLU A 381 -22.91 16.31 1.62
CA GLU A 381 -23.41 16.94 0.40
C GLU A 381 -24.88 16.62 0.17
N PHE A 382 -25.25 15.33 0.22
CA PHE A 382 -26.61 14.88 0.01
C PHE A 382 -27.60 15.47 1.05
N ALA A 383 -27.18 15.55 2.32
CA ALA A 383 -27.98 16.21 3.35
C ALA A 383 -28.17 17.71 3.08
N ARG A 384 -27.11 18.42 2.68
CA ARG A 384 -27.15 19.87 2.44
C ARG A 384 -28.00 20.23 1.22
N ASP A 385 -27.84 19.48 0.14
CA ASP A 385 -28.41 19.84 -1.16
C ASP A 385 -29.73 19.12 -1.46
N VAL A 386 -29.79 17.80 -1.28
CA VAL A 386 -30.97 16.99 -1.65
C VAL A 386 -32.03 17.01 -0.57
N ILE A 387 -31.64 16.91 0.71
CA ILE A 387 -32.58 16.94 1.85
C ILE A 387 -32.87 18.40 2.27
N GLY A 388 -31.92 19.32 2.06
CA GLY A 388 -32.05 20.74 2.38
C GLY A 388 -31.54 21.14 3.77
N TRP A 389 -30.80 20.27 4.46
CA TRP A 389 -30.17 20.56 5.76
C TRP A 389 -28.86 21.33 5.56
N LYS A 390 -28.98 22.62 5.21
CA LYS A 390 -27.85 23.50 4.82
C LYS A 390 -26.65 23.46 5.77
N ASN A 391 -26.88 23.34 7.08
CA ASN A 391 -25.81 23.35 8.10
C ASN A 391 -25.32 21.95 8.48
N SER A 392 -25.70 20.89 7.74
CA SER A 392 -25.23 19.53 7.98
C SER A 392 -23.72 19.40 7.80
N ASN A 393 -23.06 18.69 8.70
CA ASN A 393 -21.63 18.43 8.61
C ASN A 393 -21.22 17.16 9.37
N THR A 394 -19.94 16.80 9.25
CA THR A 394 -19.28 15.88 10.19
C THR A 394 -18.89 16.62 11.46
N VAL A 395 -19.03 15.96 12.61
CA VAL A 395 -18.56 16.49 13.90
C VAL A 395 -17.03 16.64 13.97
N GLU A 396 -16.28 16.03 13.03
CA GLU A 396 -14.85 16.27 12.87
C GLU A 396 -14.54 17.71 12.44
N VAL A 397 -15.44 18.33 11.69
CA VAL A 397 -15.24 19.63 11.05
C VAL A 397 -16.01 20.71 11.79
N ASP A 398 -17.28 20.42 12.10
CA ASP A 398 -18.14 21.31 12.88
C ASP A 398 -18.79 20.50 14.01
N PRO A 399 -18.19 20.49 15.22
CA PRO A 399 -18.77 19.80 16.38
C PRO A 399 -20.14 20.34 16.81
N ASN A 400 -20.50 21.56 16.39
CA ASN A 400 -21.73 22.25 16.79
C ASN A 400 -22.83 22.20 15.72
N THR A 401 -22.64 21.44 14.63
CA THR A 401 -23.65 21.29 13.58
C THR A 401 -24.99 20.81 14.14
N ASN A 402 -26.09 21.40 13.67
CA ASN A 402 -27.44 20.97 14.01
C ASN A 402 -27.79 19.58 13.43
N TYR A 403 -27.07 19.17 12.38
CA TYR A 403 -27.30 17.90 11.68
C TYR A 403 -25.98 17.13 11.54
N PRO A 404 -25.49 16.49 12.63
CA PRO A 404 -24.26 15.71 12.62
C PRO A 404 -24.47 14.37 11.90
N VAL A 405 -24.55 14.40 10.57
CA VAL A 405 -24.80 13.22 9.73
C VAL A 405 -23.63 12.24 9.75
N ILE A 406 -22.43 12.72 10.07
CA ILE A 406 -21.26 11.91 10.37
C ILE A 406 -20.81 12.23 11.81
N HIS A 407 -20.64 11.18 12.64
CA HIS A 407 -20.32 11.31 14.05
C HIS A 407 -19.21 10.36 14.50
N ALA A 408 -18.58 10.65 15.64
CA ALA A 408 -17.52 9.80 16.19
C ALA A 408 -18.07 8.42 16.57
N ILE A 409 -17.25 7.38 16.37
CA ILE A 409 -17.61 6.00 16.73
C ILE A 409 -17.76 5.91 18.27
N PRO A 410 -18.87 5.35 18.80
CA PRO A 410 -19.06 5.20 20.24
C PRO A 410 -17.99 4.30 20.87
N PHE A 411 -17.30 4.74 21.93
CA PHE A 411 -16.26 3.99 22.65
C PHE A 411 -16.75 2.63 23.17
N ASN A 412 -16.63 1.59 22.35
CA ASN A 412 -17.02 0.23 22.65
C ASN A 412 -15.96 -0.75 22.15
N LYS A 413 -15.40 -1.57 23.05
CA LYS A 413 -14.36 -2.57 22.72
C LYS A 413 -14.76 -3.53 21.61
N LYS A 414 -16.06 -3.76 21.37
CA LYS A 414 -16.57 -4.60 20.26
C LYS A 414 -16.14 -4.07 18.88
N TYR A 415 -16.03 -2.75 18.72
CA TYR A 415 -15.89 -2.11 17.40
C TYR A 415 -14.52 -1.47 17.15
N GLN A 416 -13.56 -1.55 18.09
CA GLN A 416 -12.47 -0.57 18.14
C GLN A 416 -11.12 -1.15 18.52
N VAL A 417 -10.09 -0.56 17.93
CA VAL A 417 -8.74 -0.52 18.49
C VAL A 417 -8.55 0.84 19.15
N ILE A 418 -8.16 0.86 20.43
CA ILE A 418 -7.83 2.10 21.14
C ILE A 418 -6.36 2.40 20.89
N LYS A 419 -6.06 3.51 20.20
CA LYS A 419 -4.69 4.02 20.05
C LYS A 419 -4.42 5.12 21.09
N GLY A 420 -3.39 4.92 21.90
CA GLY A 420 -2.98 5.87 22.94
C GLY A 420 -4.10 6.20 23.93
N ASN A 421 -4.21 7.48 24.32
CA ASN A 421 -5.09 7.93 25.42
C ASN A 421 -6.46 8.49 24.98
N GLY A 422 -6.93 8.34 23.74
CA GLY A 422 -8.22 9.00 23.43
C GLY A 422 -8.89 8.89 22.07
N ALA A 423 -8.48 7.98 21.17
CA ALA A 423 -9.18 7.85 19.90
C ALA A 423 -9.50 6.39 19.54
N SER A 424 -10.80 6.10 19.48
CA SER A 424 -11.35 4.94 18.77
C SER A 424 -10.95 4.97 17.31
N MET A 425 -10.48 3.85 16.77
CA MET A 425 -10.31 3.68 15.33
C MET A 425 -10.79 2.31 14.89
N ARG A 426 -11.49 2.26 13.76
CA ARG A 426 -11.69 1.03 13.00
C ARG A 426 -10.49 0.86 12.07
N LEU A 427 -9.76 -0.23 12.27
CA LEU A 427 -8.51 -0.55 11.57
C LEU A 427 -8.57 -1.96 10.98
N GLY A 428 -8.18 -2.09 9.72
CA GLY A 428 -8.05 -3.37 9.03
C GLY A 428 -9.35 -3.89 8.43
N GLY A 429 -9.37 -5.17 8.08
CA GLY A 429 -10.47 -5.83 7.40
C GLY A 429 -11.76 -5.82 8.23
N CYS A 430 -12.82 -5.23 7.69
CA CYS A 430 -14.16 -5.29 8.26
C CYS A 430 -15.12 -5.92 7.24
N ASP A 431 -15.94 -6.84 7.73
CA ASP A 431 -16.97 -7.48 6.92
C ASP A 431 -18.12 -6.51 6.64
N CYS A 432 -18.68 -6.62 5.44
CA CYS A 432 -19.78 -5.81 4.96
C CYS A 432 -20.79 -6.71 4.22
N ILE A 433 -22.06 -6.67 4.63
CA ILE A 433 -23.16 -7.35 3.96
C ILE A 433 -23.73 -6.41 2.88
N LEU A 434 -23.67 -6.85 1.63
CA LEU A 434 -24.20 -6.11 0.50
C LEU A 434 -25.71 -6.34 0.33
N LYS A 435 -26.44 -5.26 0.09
CA LYS A 435 -27.87 -5.29 -0.26
C LYS A 435 -28.03 -5.94 -1.63
N LYS A 436 -28.83 -7.01 -1.72
CA LYS A 436 -29.18 -7.64 -3.01
C LYS A 436 -29.81 -6.62 -3.95
N ASN A 437 -29.54 -6.76 -5.25
CA ASN A 437 -29.97 -5.85 -6.31
C ASN A 437 -29.39 -4.42 -6.23
N SER A 438 -28.39 -4.18 -5.39
CA SER A 438 -27.56 -2.96 -5.47
C SER A 438 -26.53 -3.08 -6.61
N LEU A 439 -26.08 -1.94 -7.13
CA LEU A 439 -24.97 -1.89 -8.08
C LEU A 439 -23.72 -2.53 -7.47
N LEU A 440 -23.41 -2.25 -6.20
CA LEU A 440 -22.29 -2.89 -5.52
C LEU A 440 -22.40 -4.42 -5.48
N TYR A 441 -23.58 -4.97 -5.13
CA TYR A 441 -23.77 -6.43 -5.16
C TYR A 441 -23.51 -7.02 -6.55
N GLU A 442 -24.01 -6.36 -7.60
CA GLU A 442 -23.74 -6.79 -8.98
C GLU A 442 -22.25 -6.76 -9.34
N ILE A 443 -21.52 -5.72 -8.94
CA ILE A 443 -20.07 -5.59 -9.19
C ILE A 443 -19.33 -6.77 -8.55
N TYR A 444 -19.53 -7.01 -7.25
CA TYR A 444 -18.85 -8.11 -6.55
C TYR A 444 -19.25 -9.49 -7.09
N ASN A 445 -20.50 -9.65 -7.52
CA ASN A 445 -20.97 -10.89 -8.15
C ASN A 445 -20.31 -11.13 -9.51
N ARG A 446 -20.23 -10.09 -10.37
CA ARG A 446 -19.60 -10.16 -11.70
C ARG A 446 -18.13 -10.58 -11.60
N HIS A 447 -17.43 -10.12 -10.58
CA HIS A 447 -16.01 -10.38 -10.38
C HIS A 447 -15.71 -11.51 -9.39
N ASN A 448 -16.72 -12.29 -8.99
CA ASN A 448 -16.60 -13.40 -8.02
C ASN A 448 -15.73 -13.05 -6.80
N SER A 449 -16.00 -11.90 -6.19
CA SER A 449 -15.15 -11.29 -5.16
C SER A 449 -15.81 -11.22 -3.78
N PHE A 450 -16.86 -12.01 -3.56
CA PHE A 450 -17.43 -12.19 -2.22
C PHE A 450 -16.48 -12.98 -1.32
N LYS A 451 -16.44 -12.61 -0.04
CA LYS A 451 -15.86 -13.44 1.03
C LYS A 451 -16.78 -14.62 1.34
N ASP A 452 -18.08 -14.37 1.42
CA ASP A 452 -19.14 -15.38 1.54
C ASP A 452 -20.33 -14.94 0.67
N LYS A 453 -20.52 -15.62 -0.47
CA LYS A 453 -21.53 -15.25 -1.46
C LYS A 453 -22.95 -15.50 -0.96
N GLU A 454 -23.18 -16.57 -0.19
CA GLU A 454 -24.51 -16.92 0.29
C GLU A 454 -25.05 -15.84 1.22
N LYS A 455 -24.17 -15.31 2.07
CA LYS A 455 -24.48 -14.21 3.00
C LYS A 455 -24.25 -12.83 2.41
N SER A 456 -23.85 -12.73 1.14
CA SER A 456 -23.54 -11.46 0.48
C SER A 456 -22.45 -10.65 1.19
N ILE A 457 -21.49 -11.34 1.84
CA ILE A 457 -20.42 -10.71 2.63
C ILE A 457 -19.21 -10.43 1.75
N VAL A 458 -18.74 -9.19 1.82
CA VAL A 458 -17.44 -8.71 1.33
C VAL A 458 -16.60 -8.21 2.52
N SER A 459 -15.32 -7.88 2.30
CA SER A 459 -14.46 -7.30 3.34
C SER A 459 -13.59 -6.21 2.74
N GLU A 460 -13.59 -5.04 3.37
CA GLU A 460 -12.71 -3.91 3.03
C GLU A 460 -11.85 -3.51 4.20
N ARG A 461 -10.70 -2.87 3.93
CA ARG A 461 -9.82 -2.37 4.99
C ARG A 461 -10.27 -0.98 5.43
N HIS A 462 -10.48 -0.77 6.72
CA HIS A 462 -10.93 0.51 7.28
C HIS A 462 -9.80 1.24 8.00
N ARG A 463 -9.82 2.56 7.92
CA ARG A 463 -8.90 3.45 8.65
C ARG A 463 -9.58 4.78 8.95
N HIS A 464 -10.51 4.77 9.90
CA HIS A 464 -11.30 5.96 10.24
C HIS A 464 -11.78 5.93 11.69
N ARG A 465 -12.33 7.07 12.15
CA ARG A 465 -12.85 7.28 13.51
C ARG A 465 -14.29 7.81 13.55
N PHE A 466 -14.88 8.00 12.38
CA PHE A 466 -16.16 8.67 12.20
C PHE A 466 -17.04 7.83 11.28
N GLU A 467 -18.33 7.80 11.58
CA GLU A 467 -19.33 6.96 10.92
C GLU A 467 -20.58 7.72 10.57
N PHE A 468 -21.39 7.16 9.67
CA PHE A 468 -22.72 7.69 9.41
C PHE A 468 -23.62 7.57 10.64
N ASN A 469 -24.30 8.66 10.98
CA ASN A 469 -25.20 8.72 12.11
C ASN A 469 -26.57 8.13 11.74
N ASN A 470 -26.84 6.93 12.26
CA ASN A 470 -28.04 6.15 11.95
C ASN A 470 -29.36 6.85 12.28
N LYS A 471 -29.35 7.89 13.14
CA LYS A 471 -30.53 8.74 13.38
C LYS A 471 -31.13 9.27 12.08
N TYR A 472 -30.29 9.56 11.08
CA TYR A 472 -30.70 10.15 9.81
C TYR A 472 -30.93 9.14 8.69
N ARG A 473 -30.73 7.84 8.93
CA ARG A 473 -30.75 6.80 7.89
C ARG A 473 -32.06 6.81 7.09
N GLN A 474 -33.19 6.84 7.79
CA GLN A 474 -34.51 6.82 7.16
C GLN A 474 -34.77 8.05 6.27
N ASP A 475 -34.28 9.24 6.67
CA ASP A 475 -34.41 10.46 5.87
C ASP A 475 -33.66 10.34 4.54
N PHE A 476 -32.43 9.82 4.57
CA PHE A 476 -31.64 9.60 3.38
C PHE A 476 -32.27 8.56 2.44
N GLU A 477 -32.79 7.46 2.98
CA GLU A 477 -33.48 6.43 2.18
C GLU A 477 -34.73 6.99 1.49
N ARG A 478 -35.52 7.82 2.19
CA ARG A 478 -36.72 8.47 1.62
C ARG A 478 -36.39 9.38 0.43
N HIS A 479 -35.24 10.04 0.46
CA HIS A 479 -34.77 10.89 -0.64
C HIS A 479 -34.01 10.09 -1.73
N GLY A 480 -33.86 8.79 -1.52
CA GLY A 480 -33.40 7.83 -2.52
C GLY A 480 -31.90 7.59 -2.54
N LEU A 481 -31.17 7.88 -1.46
CA LEU A 481 -29.85 7.31 -1.25
C LEU A 481 -30.01 5.83 -0.83
N VAL A 482 -29.20 4.94 -1.39
CA VAL A 482 -29.23 3.52 -1.05
C VAL A 482 -28.05 3.20 -0.14
N PHE A 483 -28.34 2.72 1.07
CA PHE A 483 -27.35 2.07 1.93
C PHE A 483 -27.13 0.64 1.41
N SER A 484 -26.15 0.50 0.51
CA SER A 484 -25.89 -0.73 -0.24
C SER A 484 -24.96 -1.70 0.49
N GLY A 485 -24.25 -1.25 1.51
CA GLY A 485 -23.36 -2.07 2.33
C GLY A 485 -23.45 -1.72 3.81
N MET A 486 -23.56 -2.74 4.65
CA MET A 486 -23.80 -2.61 6.08
C MET A 486 -22.88 -3.54 6.88
N SER A 487 -22.48 -3.18 8.09
CA SER A 487 -21.81 -4.14 8.98
C SER A 487 -22.72 -5.34 9.27
N PRO A 488 -22.19 -6.52 9.66
CA PRO A 488 -23.00 -7.72 9.86
C PRO A 488 -24.12 -7.59 10.91
N ASP A 489 -23.95 -6.68 11.88
CA ASP A 489 -24.95 -6.35 12.88
C ASP A 489 -25.85 -5.17 12.49
N GLY A 490 -25.72 -4.65 11.26
CA GLY A 490 -26.52 -3.54 10.73
C GLY A 490 -26.22 -2.18 11.34
N PHE A 491 -25.19 -2.08 12.18
CA PHE A 491 -24.86 -0.86 12.90
C PHE A 491 -24.14 0.15 12.00
N PHE A 492 -23.03 -0.21 11.38
CA PHE A 492 -22.27 0.72 10.53
C PHE A 492 -22.80 0.71 9.10
N VAL A 493 -22.86 1.91 8.51
CA VAL A 493 -23.00 2.09 7.07
C VAL A 493 -21.62 1.98 6.45
N GLU A 494 -21.39 0.93 5.67
CA GLU A 494 -20.09 0.69 5.06
C GLU A 494 -20.03 1.18 3.62
N MET A 495 -21.16 1.13 2.90
CA MET A 495 -21.22 1.57 1.51
C MET A 495 -22.58 2.22 1.18
N ILE A 496 -22.52 3.26 0.37
CA ILE A 496 -23.68 3.97 -0.17
C ILE A 496 -23.61 4.03 -1.69
N GLU A 497 -24.76 4.14 -2.33
CA GLU A 497 -24.85 4.42 -3.75
C GLU A 497 -26.12 5.20 -4.11
N LEU A 498 -26.12 5.80 -5.30
CA LEU A 498 -27.37 6.24 -5.95
C LEU A 498 -27.86 5.16 -6.91
N PRO A 499 -29.18 4.96 -7.05
CA PRO A 499 -29.72 4.05 -8.06
C PRO A 499 -29.23 4.40 -9.46
N LYS A 500 -28.96 3.37 -10.29
CA LYS A 500 -28.52 3.52 -11.68
C LYS A 500 -29.44 4.42 -12.53
N SER A 501 -30.73 4.45 -12.21
CA SER A 501 -31.71 5.31 -12.87
C SER A 501 -31.49 6.81 -12.60
N LYS A 502 -30.88 7.15 -11.46
CA LYS A 502 -30.52 8.53 -11.10
C LYS A 502 -29.11 8.91 -11.57
N HIS A 503 -28.14 8.01 -11.39
CA HIS A 503 -26.74 8.28 -11.68
C HIS A 503 -26.02 7.03 -12.22
N PRO A 504 -25.20 7.11 -13.29
CA PRO A 504 -24.59 5.94 -13.91
C PRO A 504 -23.67 5.16 -12.98
N PHE A 505 -22.89 5.87 -12.16
CA PHE A 505 -22.05 5.30 -11.11
C PHE A 505 -21.80 6.33 -10.02
N PHE A 506 -22.47 6.21 -8.88
CA PHE A 506 -22.20 7.05 -7.71
C PHE A 506 -22.06 6.11 -6.52
N ILE A 507 -20.83 5.83 -6.13
CA ILE A 507 -20.52 4.91 -5.04
C ILE A 507 -19.67 5.62 -4.00
N GLY A 508 -20.00 5.44 -2.74
CA GLY A 508 -19.12 5.76 -1.62
C GLY A 508 -18.91 4.53 -0.74
N THR A 509 -17.69 4.33 -0.25
CA THR A 509 -17.36 3.27 0.71
C THR A 509 -16.56 3.85 1.87
N GLN A 510 -16.83 3.40 3.11
CA GLN A 510 -16.00 3.72 4.28
C GLN A 510 -14.66 2.99 4.26
N GLY A 511 -14.60 1.87 3.53
CA GLY A 511 -13.39 1.08 3.37
C GLY A 511 -12.47 1.66 2.31
N HIS A 512 -11.28 1.06 2.23
CA HIS A 512 -10.20 1.40 1.32
C HIS A 512 -9.90 0.23 0.37
N PRO A 513 -10.73 0.03 -0.66
CA PRO A 513 -10.52 -1.01 -1.68
C PRO A 513 -9.18 -0.90 -2.42
N GLU A 514 -8.56 0.28 -2.41
CA GLU A 514 -7.28 0.55 -3.07
C GLU A 514 -6.14 -0.31 -2.50
N TYR A 515 -6.11 -0.56 -1.19
CA TYR A 515 -5.05 -1.38 -0.58
C TYR A 515 -5.17 -2.86 -0.93
N LYS A 516 -6.35 -3.34 -1.35
CA LYS A 516 -6.59 -4.74 -1.73
C LYS A 516 -6.39 -5.00 -3.22
N SER A 517 -6.10 -3.98 -4.02
CA SER A 517 -5.90 -4.09 -5.46
C SER A 517 -4.49 -4.60 -5.79
N THR A 518 -4.39 -5.67 -6.58
CA THR A 518 -3.11 -6.19 -7.10
C THR A 518 -3.11 -6.18 -8.62
N PRO A 519 -1.94 -6.16 -9.30
CA PRO A 519 -1.90 -6.10 -10.77
C PRO A 519 -2.50 -7.35 -11.45
N LEU A 520 -2.45 -8.52 -10.80
CA LEU A 520 -3.07 -9.75 -11.31
C LEU A 520 -4.55 -9.86 -10.92
N LYS A 521 -4.94 -9.27 -9.79
CA LYS A 521 -6.32 -9.24 -9.28
C LYS A 521 -6.72 -7.80 -8.92
N PRO A 522 -7.00 -6.94 -9.92
CA PRO A 522 -7.48 -5.59 -9.67
C PRO A 522 -8.79 -5.62 -8.88
N HIS A 523 -8.99 -4.62 -8.02
CA HIS A 523 -10.18 -4.57 -7.18
C HIS A 523 -11.47 -4.33 -8.01
N PRO A 524 -12.58 -5.05 -7.73
CA PRO A 524 -13.82 -4.95 -8.49
C PRO A 524 -14.40 -3.54 -8.63
N ILE A 525 -14.40 -2.76 -7.55
CA ILE A 525 -14.94 -1.38 -7.55
C ILE A 525 -14.17 -0.49 -8.55
N PHE A 526 -12.83 -0.57 -8.56
CA PHE A 526 -12.01 0.21 -9.48
C PHE A 526 -12.15 -0.29 -10.91
N LEU A 527 -12.24 -1.60 -11.10
CA LEU A 527 -12.43 -2.19 -12.43
C LEU A 527 -13.75 -1.71 -13.06
N GLU A 528 -14.85 -1.73 -12.31
CA GLU A 528 -16.13 -1.23 -12.80
C GLU A 528 -16.13 0.28 -13.01
N PHE A 529 -15.55 1.04 -12.08
CA PHE A 529 -15.45 2.49 -12.18
C PHE A 529 -14.75 2.90 -13.49
N ILE A 530 -13.59 2.30 -13.78
CA ILE A 530 -12.84 2.59 -15.01
C ILE A 530 -13.60 2.13 -16.26
N GLU A 531 -14.26 0.97 -16.22
CA GLU A 531 -15.06 0.49 -17.35
C GLU A 531 -16.22 1.45 -17.67
N ILE A 532 -16.86 2.03 -16.66
CA ILE A 532 -17.94 3.01 -16.84
C ILE A 532 -17.38 4.35 -17.36
N CYS A 533 -16.25 4.81 -16.84
CA CYS A 533 -15.55 6.00 -17.35
C CYS A 533 -15.25 5.85 -18.85
N GLU A 534 -14.71 4.70 -19.28
CA GLU A 534 -14.43 4.40 -20.69
C GLU A 534 -15.72 4.38 -21.55
N LYS A 535 -16.82 3.82 -21.03
CA LYS A 535 -18.08 3.75 -21.77
C LYS A 535 -18.74 5.13 -21.92
N ASN A 536 -18.63 6.00 -20.93
CA ASN A 536 -19.24 7.32 -20.96
C ASN A 536 -18.59 8.24 -22.01
N GLN A 537 -17.29 8.14 -22.26
CA GLN A 537 -16.64 8.85 -23.37
C GLN A 537 -17.32 8.65 -24.73
N LYS A 538 -17.82 7.44 -24.97
CA LYS A 538 -18.46 7.09 -26.26
C LYS A 538 -19.83 7.75 -26.44
N LYS A 539 -20.46 8.20 -25.36
CA LYS A 539 -21.76 8.87 -25.41
C LYS A 539 -21.63 10.37 -25.63
N THR A 540 -20.49 10.96 -25.31
CA THR A 540 -20.23 12.40 -25.46
C THR A 540 -19.61 12.74 -26.83
N ASN A 541 -18.97 11.76 -27.49
CA ASN A 541 -18.37 11.91 -28.82
C ASN A 541 -19.29 11.48 -29.98
N ASN A 542 -20.50 11.03 -29.67
CA ASN A 542 -21.60 10.80 -30.62
C ASN A 542 -22.69 11.83 -30.33
#